data_AF-A0A6G0WIH7-F1
#
_entry.id   AF-A0A6G0WIH7-F1
#
_cell.length_a   1.000
_cell.length_b   1.000
_cell.length_c   1.000
_cell.angle_alpha   90.00
_cell.angle_beta   90.00
_cell.angle_gamma   90.00
#
_symmetry.space_group_name_H-M   'P 1'
#
loop_
_entity.id
_entity.type
_entity.pdbx_description
1 polymer ?
#
loop_
_entity_poly.entity_id
_entity_poly.type
_entity_poly.pdbx_seq_one_letter_code
_entity_poly.pdbx_strand_id
1 'polypeptide(L)'
;MSHDATSRDQGDIKTAPRPRADWSTENVESLLMIRYSSLAKSKFNACQTNKQKTAWWAWLTARLNVHINSNFTQKQVKNKFTALKAKYRSLVAAEMETGNAEVKMRYPEYWECLLECMQS
;
A
#
# COMPACT_ATOMS: atom_id res chain seq x y z
N MET A 1 -40.05 39.02 30.07
CA MET A 1 -38.76 39.22 29.37
C MET A 1 -37.94 37.96 29.59
N SER A 2 -37.85 37.16 28.53
CA SER A 2 -36.99 35.98 28.40
C SER A 2 -35.54 36.33 28.68
N HIS A 3 -34.76 35.42 29.26
CA HIS A 3 -33.39 35.10 28.81
C HIS A 3 -33.04 33.72 29.37
N ASP A 4 -33.40 32.69 28.60
CA ASP A 4 -32.93 31.32 28.75
C ASP A 4 -31.48 31.27 28.25
N ALA A 5 -30.54 30.99 29.15
CA ALA A 5 -29.14 30.78 28.81
C ALA A 5 -28.93 29.30 28.48
N THR A 6 -29.30 28.90 27.27
CA THR A 6 -28.96 27.59 26.73
C THR A 6 -27.44 27.51 26.52
N SER A 7 -26.78 26.80 27.42
CA SER A 7 -25.42 26.28 27.28
C SER A 7 -25.33 25.41 26.02
N ARG A 8 -24.44 25.74 25.10
CA ARG A 8 -24.13 24.92 23.92
C ARG A 8 -22.67 24.51 24.01
N ASP A 9 -22.42 23.54 24.88
CA ASP A 9 -21.17 22.78 24.92
C ASP A 9 -21.09 21.95 23.63
N GLN A 10 -20.40 22.49 22.63
CA GLN A 10 -20.12 21.78 21.39
C GLN A 10 -18.85 20.94 21.63
N GLY A 11 -19.06 19.77 22.23
CA GLY A 11 -18.03 18.76 22.39
C GLY A 11 -17.50 18.31 21.03
N ASP A 12 -16.29 18.74 20.71
CA ASP A 12 -15.50 18.24 19.58
C ASP A 12 -15.25 16.74 19.79
N ILE A 13 -15.99 15.89 19.05
CA ILE A 13 -15.79 14.43 19.09
C ILE A 13 -14.42 14.16 18.48
N LYS A 14 -13.38 14.12 19.33
CA LYS A 14 -12.05 13.65 18.99
C LYS A 14 -12.14 12.16 18.64
N THR A 15 -12.38 11.86 17.37
CA THR A 15 -12.33 10.50 16.85
C THR A 15 -10.93 9.94 17.11
N ALA A 16 -10.88 8.78 17.77
CA ALA A 16 -9.62 8.11 18.08
C ALA A 16 -8.78 7.93 16.80
N PRO A 17 -7.44 8.05 16.88
CA PRO A 17 -6.57 7.84 15.74
C PRO A 17 -6.89 6.48 15.12
N ARG A 18 -7.19 6.46 13.81
CA ARG A 18 -7.44 5.21 13.11
C ARG A 18 -6.24 4.27 13.33
N PRO A 19 -6.47 3.01 13.70
CA PRO A 19 -5.39 2.05 13.89
C PRO A 19 -4.53 2.00 12.63
N ARG A 20 -3.21 1.88 12.82
CA ARG A 20 -2.27 1.78 11.71
C ARG A 20 -2.64 0.56 10.86
N ALA A 21 -2.54 0.71 9.54
CA ALA A 21 -2.76 -0.41 8.63
C ALA A 21 -1.76 -1.53 8.95
N ASP A 22 -2.28 -2.72 9.24
CA ASP A 22 -1.47 -3.90 9.50
C ASP A 22 -1.08 -4.57 8.17
N TRP A 23 0.23 -4.74 7.95
CA TRP A 23 0.78 -5.27 6.70
C TRP A 23 1.62 -6.49 7.01
N SER A 24 0.96 -7.63 7.20
CA SER A 24 1.60 -8.95 7.24
C SER A 24 2.31 -9.28 5.92
N THR A 25 3.21 -10.27 5.96
CA THR A 25 3.86 -10.85 4.78
C THR A 25 2.82 -11.26 3.73
N GLU A 26 1.78 -12.00 4.14
CA GLU A 26 0.67 -12.46 3.29
C GLU A 26 -0.10 -11.30 2.63
N ASN A 27 -0.36 -10.21 3.36
CA ASN A 27 -1.04 -9.02 2.83
C ASN A 27 -0.17 -8.29 1.79
N VAL A 28 1.16 -8.31 1.98
CA VAL A 28 2.11 -7.74 1.03
C VAL A 28 2.16 -8.58 -0.24
N GLU A 29 2.26 -9.90 -0.12
CA GLU A 29 2.22 -10.82 -1.26
C GLU A 29 0.91 -10.69 -2.04
N SER A 30 -0.22 -10.64 -1.33
CA SER A 30 -1.54 -10.39 -1.92
C SER A 30 -1.60 -9.09 -2.73
N LEU A 31 -1.03 -8.01 -2.19
CA LEU A 31 -0.93 -6.74 -2.91
C LEU A 31 -0.10 -6.89 -4.19
N LEU A 32 1.06 -7.55 -4.11
CA LEU A 32 1.96 -7.76 -5.25
C LEU A 32 1.30 -8.64 -6.33
N MET A 33 0.73 -9.79 -5.94
CA MET A 33 0.01 -10.70 -6.82
C MET A 33 -1.13 -9.99 -7.57
N ILE A 34 -1.98 -9.24 -6.86
CA ILE A 34 -3.09 -8.51 -7.50
C ILE A 34 -2.54 -7.42 -8.43
N ARG A 35 -1.54 -6.66 -7.98
CA ARG A 35 -0.93 -5.56 -8.75
C ARG A 35 -0.30 -6.01 -10.06
N TYR A 36 0.36 -7.17 -10.05
CA TYR A 36 1.11 -7.70 -11.17
C TYR A 36 0.36 -8.77 -11.97
N SER A 37 -0.87 -9.12 -11.56
CA SER A 37 -1.76 -9.94 -12.38
C SER A 37 -1.95 -9.36 -13.78
N SER A 38 -2.07 -10.23 -14.79
CA SER A 38 -2.22 -9.83 -16.19
C SER A 38 -3.37 -8.85 -16.40
N LEU A 39 -4.49 -9.04 -15.69
CA LEU A 39 -5.65 -8.15 -15.71
C LEU A 39 -5.30 -6.75 -15.16
N ALA A 40 -4.65 -6.68 -14.01
CA ALA A 40 -4.31 -5.39 -13.40
C ALA A 40 -3.26 -4.65 -14.23
N LYS A 41 -2.26 -5.35 -14.77
CA LYS A 41 -1.27 -4.81 -15.71
C LYS A 41 -1.96 -4.23 -16.95
N SER A 42 -2.81 -4.99 -17.62
CA SER A 42 -3.57 -4.55 -18.80
C SER A 42 -4.41 -3.29 -18.50
N LYS A 43 -5.17 -3.29 -17.41
CA LYS A 43 -5.97 -2.12 -16.99
C LYS A 43 -5.11 -0.90 -16.67
N PHE A 44 -3.96 -1.08 -16.03
CA PHE A 44 -3.05 0.02 -15.70
C PHE A 44 -2.46 0.63 -16.97
N ASN A 45 -2.02 -0.21 -17.91
CA ASN A 45 -1.40 0.23 -19.16
C ASN A 45 -2.40 0.98 -20.07
N ALA A 46 -3.69 0.67 -19.97
CA ALA A 46 -4.75 1.42 -20.66
C ALA A 46 -5.03 2.81 -20.05
N CYS A 47 -4.49 3.15 -18.87
CA CYS A 47 -4.72 4.44 -18.22
C CYS A 47 -3.80 5.54 -18.79
N GLN A 48 -4.38 6.51 -19.50
CA GLN A 48 -3.65 7.64 -20.08
C GLN A 48 -3.64 8.89 -19.18
N THR A 49 -4.61 9.02 -18.28
CA THR A 49 -4.78 10.21 -17.43
C THR A 49 -4.61 9.93 -15.93
N ASN A 50 -4.32 10.96 -15.14
CA ASN A 50 -4.26 10.86 -13.68
C ASN A 50 -5.62 10.45 -13.07
N LYS A 51 -6.74 10.89 -13.66
CA LYS A 51 -8.08 10.47 -13.25
C LYS A 51 -8.28 8.97 -13.44
N GLN A 52 -7.89 8.43 -14.60
CA GLN A 52 -7.95 6.98 -14.87
C GLN A 52 -7.04 6.19 -13.94
N LYS A 53 -5.79 6.66 -13.71
CA LYS A 53 -4.88 6.02 -12.74
C LYS A 53 -5.46 6.03 -11.32
N THR A 54 -6.16 7.09 -10.94
CA THR A 54 -6.83 7.18 -9.63
C THR A 54 -7.98 6.17 -9.55
N ALA A 55 -8.84 6.08 -10.56
CA ALA A 55 -9.91 5.08 -10.62
C ALA A 55 -9.35 3.65 -10.59
N TRP A 56 -8.25 3.40 -11.30
CA TRP A 56 -7.56 2.11 -11.29
C TRP A 56 -7.02 1.74 -9.91
N TRP A 57 -6.41 2.69 -9.18
CA TRP A 57 -5.95 2.46 -7.81
C TRP A 57 -7.11 2.18 -6.85
N ALA A 58 -8.27 2.84 -7.05
CA ALA A 58 -9.46 2.56 -6.27
C ALA A 58 -9.98 1.14 -6.53
N TRP A 59 -10.02 0.71 -7.80
CA TRP A 59 -10.37 -0.65 -8.19
C TRP A 59 -9.42 -1.70 -7.59
N LEU A 60 -8.10 -1.48 -7.67
CA LEU A 60 -7.12 -2.39 -7.09
C LEU A 60 -7.28 -2.50 -5.56
N THR A 61 -7.52 -1.37 -4.90
CA THR A 61 -7.74 -1.32 -3.45
C THR A 61 -8.99 -2.10 -3.05
N ALA A 62 -10.10 -1.91 -3.77
CA ALA A 62 -11.33 -2.66 -3.52
C ALA A 62 -11.10 -4.17 -3.71
N ARG A 63 -10.38 -4.56 -4.77
CA ARG A 63 -10.06 -5.97 -5.03
C ARG A 63 -9.17 -6.58 -3.94
N LEU A 64 -8.18 -5.84 -3.45
CA LEU A 64 -7.34 -6.27 -2.33
C LEU A 64 -8.19 -6.46 -1.08
N ASN A 65 -8.96 -5.45 -0.68
CA ASN A 65 -9.79 -5.49 0.52
C ASN A 65 -10.75 -6.68 0.56
N VAL A 66 -11.36 -7.03 -0.60
CA VAL A 66 -12.19 -8.24 -0.73
C VAL A 66 -11.35 -9.51 -0.58
N HIS A 67 -10.16 -9.56 -1.18
CA HIS A 67 -9.30 -10.75 -1.16
C HIS A 67 -8.76 -11.08 0.24
N ILE A 68 -8.35 -10.07 1.01
CA ILE A 68 -7.72 -10.25 2.34
C ILE A 68 -8.65 -9.90 3.50
N ASN A 69 -9.94 -9.69 3.24
CA ASN A 69 -10.94 -9.27 4.22
C ASN A 69 -10.48 -8.07 5.09
N SER A 70 -10.06 -6.98 4.43
CA SER A 70 -9.52 -5.77 5.08
C SER A 70 -10.22 -4.50 4.59
N ASN A 71 -9.89 -3.36 5.18
CA ASN A 71 -10.47 -2.05 4.88
C ASN A 71 -9.38 -0.99 4.64
N PHE A 72 -8.41 -1.29 3.78
CA PHE A 72 -7.40 -0.30 3.40
C PHE A 72 -7.98 0.82 2.54
N THR A 73 -7.53 2.03 2.83
CA THR A 73 -7.74 3.18 1.95
C THR A 73 -6.81 3.11 0.75
N GLN A 74 -7.22 3.73 -0.35
CA GLN A 74 -6.39 3.87 -1.55
C GLN A 74 -5.03 4.51 -1.24
N LYS A 75 -4.99 5.48 -0.33
CA LYS A 75 -3.75 6.14 0.10
C LYS A 75 -2.80 5.17 0.80
N GLN A 76 -3.31 4.32 1.70
CA GLN A 76 -2.50 3.30 2.38
C GLN A 76 -1.90 2.31 1.39
N VAL A 77 -2.70 1.81 0.45
CA VAL A 77 -2.22 0.87 -0.59
C VAL A 77 -1.15 1.51 -1.47
N LYS A 78 -1.36 2.73 -1.96
CA LYS A 78 -0.39 3.46 -2.79
C LYS A 78 0.92 3.73 -2.04
N ASN A 79 0.82 4.14 -0.78
CA ASN A 79 2.00 4.40 0.05
C ASN A 79 2.79 3.12 0.32
N LYS A 80 2.11 2.02 0.65
CA LYS A 80 2.75 0.72 0.84
C LYS A 80 3.44 0.26 -0.44
N PHE A 81 2.77 0.31 -1.59
CA PHE A 81 3.38 -0.06 -2.86
C PHE A 81 4.61 0.79 -3.21
N THR A 82 4.55 2.11 -2.96
CA THR A 82 5.70 3.00 -3.14
C THR A 82 6.87 2.60 -2.24
N ALA A 83 6.60 2.31 -0.96
CA ALA A 83 7.61 1.85 -0.02
C ALA A 83 8.23 0.49 -0.42
N LEU A 84 7.42 -0.45 -0.93
CA LEU A 84 7.90 -1.74 -1.43
C LEU A 84 8.86 -1.57 -2.60
N LYS A 85 8.52 -0.73 -3.58
CA LYS A 85 9.43 -0.42 -4.70
C LYS A 85 10.74 0.22 -4.24
N ALA A 86 10.68 1.15 -3.28
CA ALA A 86 11.87 1.79 -2.74
C ALA A 86 12.76 0.77 -2.01
N LYS A 87 12.15 -0.11 -1.19
CA LYS A 87 12.86 -1.18 -0.49
C LYS A 87 13.51 -2.16 -1.47
N TYR A 88 12.80 -2.59 -2.51
CA TYR A 88 13.35 -3.44 -3.56
C TYR A 88 14.59 -2.81 -4.21
N ARG A 89 14.50 -1.55 -4.65
CA ARG A 89 15.64 -0.84 -5.25
C ARG A 89 16.82 -0.71 -4.29
N SER A 90 16.57 -0.43 -3.01
CA SER A 90 17.61 -0.33 -1.99
C SER A 90 18.32 -1.66 -1.76
N LEU A 91 17.59 -2.78 -1.76
CA LEU A 91 18.17 -4.12 -1.61
C LEU A 91 19.00 -4.49 -2.85
N VAL A 92 18.49 -4.25 -4.06
CA VAL A 92 19.26 -4.50 -5.29
C VAL A 92 20.53 -3.64 -5.35
N ALA A 93 20.45 -2.36 -4.97
CA ALA A 93 21.62 -1.47 -4.96
C ALA A 93 22.67 -1.94 -3.95
N ALA A 94 22.26 -2.27 -2.72
CA ALA A 94 23.19 -2.73 -1.72
C ALA A 94 23.78 -4.12 -2.07
N GLU A 95 23.04 -4.99 -2.76
CA GLU A 95 23.58 -6.25 -3.29
C GLU A 95 24.69 -6.02 -4.33
N MET A 96 24.52 -5.03 -5.21
CA MET A 96 25.55 -4.61 -6.17
C MET A 96 26.78 -3.97 -5.48
N GLU A 97 26.57 -3.20 -4.40
CA GLU A 97 27.66 -2.58 -3.63
C GLU A 97 28.45 -3.59 -2.79
N THR A 98 27.80 -4.64 -2.26
CA THR A 98 28.44 -5.72 -1.49
C THR A 98 29.13 -6.78 -2.37
N GLY A 99 29.63 -6.42 -3.56
CA GLY A 99 30.46 -7.29 -4.41
C GLY A 99 31.69 -7.91 -3.72
N ASN A 100 31.97 -7.56 -2.46
CA ASN A 100 32.86 -8.27 -1.55
C ASN A 100 32.04 -9.14 -0.59
N ALA A 101 32.09 -10.45 -0.84
CA ALA A 101 31.43 -11.50 -0.10
C ALA A 101 31.74 -11.42 1.40
N GLU A 102 30.73 -11.09 2.23
CA GLU A 102 30.58 -11.56 3.63
C GLU A 102 29.37 -10.97 4.35
N VAL A 103 28.72 -9.92 3.82
CA VAL A 103 27.49 -9.41 4.43
C VAL A 103 26.31 -10.28 4.01
N LYS A 104 25.90 -11.20 4.89
CA LYS A 104 24.65 -11.95 4.74
C LYS A 104 23.47 -10.97 4.77
N MET A 105 23.05 -10.52 3.60
CA MET A 105 21.95 -9.57 3.45
C MET A 105 20.66 -10.20 3.99
N ARG A 106 20.02 -9.55 4.97
CA ARG A 106 18.75 -10.05 5.53
C ARG A 106 17.59 -9.58 4.68
N TYR A 107 17.14 -10.43 3.78
CA TYR A 107 15.97 -10.18 2.96
C TYR A 107 14.66 -10.29 3.75
N PRO A 108 13.60 -9.54 3.37
CA PRO A 108 12.26 -9.74 3.92
C PRO A 108 11.68 -11.10 3.50
N GLU A 109 10.73 -11.64 4.26
CA GLU A 109 10.07 -12.91 3.95
C GLU A 109 9.40 -12.92 2.56
N TYR A 110 8.82 -11.79 2.15
CA TYR A 110 8.19 -11.60 0.84
C TYR A 110 9.20 -11.25 -0.29
N TRP A 111 10.50 -11.52 -0.11
CA TRP A 111 11.55 -11.14 -1.08
C TRP A 111 11.38 -11.80 -2.43
N GLU A 112 11.12 -13.11 -2.47
CA GLU A 112 10.87 -13.85 -3.72
C GLU A 112 9.72 -13.23 -4.51
N CYS A 113 8.62 -12.89 -3.83
CA CYS A 113 7.49 -12.21 -4.46
C CYS A 113 7.87 -10.83 -5.04
N LEU A 114 8.79 -10.10 -4.40
CA LEU A 114 9.32 -8.86 -4.96
C LEU A 114 10.15 -9.10 -6.22
N LEU A 115 11.01 -10.12 -6.24
CA LEU A 115 11.82 -10.45 -7.42
C LEU A 115 10.93 -10.78 -8.62
N GLU A 116 10.01 -11.72 -8.45
CA GLU A 116 9.09 -12.16 -9.51
C GLU A 116 8.23 -11.00 -10.05
N CYS A 117 7.74 -10.15 -9.15
CA CYS A 117 6.85 -9.07 -9.53
C CYS A 117 7.59 -7.86 -10.11
N MET A 118 8.75 -7.48 -9.58
CA MET A 118 9.41 -6.20 -9.89
C MET A 118 10.56 -6.29 -10.89
N GLN A 119 11.02 -7.50 -11.26
CA GLN A 119 11.95 -7.70 -12.38
C GLN A 119 11.27 -7.70 -13.76
N SER A 120 9.94 -7.88 -13.81
CA SER A 120 9.14 -7.96 -15.04
C SER A 120 8.63 -6.63 -15.59
#